data_AF-A0A7M4A0K5-F1
#
_entry.id   AF-A0A7M4A0K5-F1
#
_cell.length_a   1.000
_cell.length_b   1.000
_cell.length_c   1.000
_cell.angle_alpha   90.00
_cell.angle_beta   90.00
_cell.angle_gamma   90.00
#
_symmetry.space_group_name_H-M   'P 1'
#
loop_
_entity.id
_entity.type
_entity.pdbx_description
1 polymer ?
#
loop_
_entity_poly.entity_id
_entity_poly.type
_entity_poly.pdbx_seq_one_letter_code
_entity_poly.pdbx_strand_id
1 'polypeptide(L)'
;DILSSEGIEVEIIDLRTIIPFDAQTCVDSVMRTGRLVILQEGQWSGGLGHTIQSRILESCFYALESAPCVIGALDTPVPFSPPLENHTIPSLEHILDILRTSCN
;
A
#
# COMPACT_ATOMS: atom_id res chain seq x y z
N ASP A 1 -14.92 5.19 2.62
CA ASP A 1 -15.91 5.83 3.53
C ASP A 1 -15.33 6.96 4.37
N ILE A 2 -14.41 6.69 5.30
CA ILE A 2 -13.84 7.75 6.17
C ILE A 2 -13.21 8.86 5.33
N LEU A 3 -12.27 8.52 4.44
CA LEU A 3 -11.60 9.49 3.56
C LEU A 3 -12.54 10.16 2.54
N SER A 4 -13.59 9.45 2.10
CA SER A 4 -14.59 10.02 1.19
C SER A 4 -15.32 11.20 1.84
N SER A 5 -15.57 11.15 3.15
CA SER A 5 -16.12 12.30 3.90
C SER A 5 -15.19 13.51 3.97
N GLU A 6 -13.89 13.30 3.71
CA GLU A 6 -12.85 14.33 3.61
C GLU A 6 -12.60 14.76 2.16
N GLY A 7 -13.35 14.22 1.18
CA GLY A 7 -13.19 14.49 -0.25
C GLY A 7 -12.07 13.70 -0.92
N ILE A 8 -11.52 12.68 -0.26
CA ILE A 8 -10.47 11.81 -0.79
C ILE A 8 -11.10 10.47 -1.19
N GLU A 9 -11.16 10.22 -2.49
CA GLU A 9 -11.61 8.96 -3.05
C GLU A 9 -10.44 8.02 -3.28
N VAL A 10 -10.56 6.77 -2.81
CA VAL A 10 -9.49 5.77 -2.87
C VAL A 10 -9.97 4.58 -3.70
N GLU A 11 -9.18 4.23 -4.69
CA GLU A 11 -9.37 2.98 -5.43
C GLU A 11 -8.58 1.86 -4.77
N ILE A 12 -9.29 0.81 -4.35
CA ILE A 12 -8.69 -0.35 -3.69
C ILE A 12 -8.59 -1.49 -4.70
N ILE A 13 -7.37 -1.93 -4.96
CA ILE A 13 -7.07 -3.10 -5.81
C ILE A 13 -6.60 -4.24 -4.91
N ASP A 14 -7.40 -5.30 -4.84
CA ASP A 14 -6.97 -6.58 -4.30
C ASP A 14 -6.29 -7.38 -5.40
N LEU A 15 -5.00 -7.68 -5.22
CA LEU A 15 -4.19 -8.36 -6.22
C LEU A 15 -4.68 -9.79 -6.50
N ARG A 16 -5.24 -10.48 -5.50
CA ARG A 16 -5.66 -11.91 -5.49
C ARG A 16 -4.57 -12.94 -5.82
N THR A 17 -3.77 -12.71 -6.86
CA THR A 17 -2.64 -13.51 -7.31
C THR A 17 -1.37 -12.69 -7.20
N ILE A 18 -0.34 -13.25 -6.57
CA ILE A 18 0.95 -12.57 -6.38
C ILE A 18 1.93 -12.90 -7.51
N ILE A 19 1.93 -14.15 -8.00
CA ILE A 19 2.86 -14.60 -9.04
C ILE A 19 2.11 -15.46 -10.08
N PRO A 20 1.97 -14.97 -11.34
CA PRO A 20 2.15 -13.58 -11.77
C PRO A 20 0.95 -12.72 -11.31
N PHE A 21 1.20 -11.55 -10.72
CA PHE A 21 0.14 -10.59 -10.41
C PHE A 21 -0.28 -9.79 -11.66
N ASP A 22 -1.52 -9.31 -11.67
CA ASP A 22 -2.03 -8.42 -12.71
C ASP A 22 -1.47 -7.00 -12.55
N ALA A 23 -0.27 -6.80 -13.07
CA ALA A 23 0.40 -5.50 -13.04
C ALA A 23 -0.33 -4.44 -13.87
N GLN A 24 -1.03 -4.83 -14.94
CA GLN A 24 -1.64 -3.87 -15.86
C GLN A 24 -2.79 -3.12 -15.17
N THR A 25 -3.65 -3.83 -14.43
CA THR A 25 -4.73 -3.20 -13.66
C THR A 25 -4.19 -2.17 -12.67
N CYS A 26 -3.06 -2.46 -11.99
CA CYS A 26 -2.43 -1.53 -11.07
C CYS A 26 -1.84 -0.31 -11.79
N VAL A 27 -1.16 -0.54 -12.93
CA VAL A 27 -0.59 0.52 -13.76
C VAL A 27 -1.66 1.48 -14.25
N ASP A 28 -2.76 0.96 -14.80
CA ASP A 28 -3.85 1.79 -15.34
C ASP A 28 -4.51 2.64 -14.25
N SER A 29 -4.63 2.10 -13.04
CA SER A 29 -5.14 2.82 -11.88
C SER A 29 -4.20 3.94 -11.42
N VAL A 30 -2.89 3.67 -11.33
CA VAL A 30 -1.88 4.70 -10.99
C VAL A 30 -1.81 5.78 -12.06
N MET A 31 -1.90 5.44 -13.34
CA MET A 31 -1.89 6.42 -14.44
C MET A 31 -3.09 7.39 -14.37
N ARG A 32 -4.22 6.96 -13.81
CA ARG A 32 -5.41 7.80 -13.62
C ARG A 32 -5.39 8.60 -12.31
N THR A 33 -4.84 8.03 -11.24
CA THR A 33 -4.89 8.62 -9.89
C THR A 33 -3.63 9.38 -9.50
N GLY A 34 -2.52 9.12 -10.18
CA GLY A 34 -1.20 9.72 -9.90
C GLY A 34 -0.57 9.28 -8.58
N ARG A 35 -1.16 8.34 -7.83
CA ARG A 35 -0.70 7.98 -6.48
C ARG A 35 -0.70 6.47 -6.30
N LEU A 36 0.26 5.97 -5.51
CA LEU A 36 0.42 4.54 -5.25
C LEU A 36 0.77 4.31 -3.79
N VAL A 37 -0.10 3.57 -3.10
CA VAL A 37 0.15 3.02 -1.77
C VAL A 37 -0.09 1.52 -1.82
N ILE A 38 0.86 0.75 -1.31
CA ILE A 38 0.77 -0.70 -1.21
C ILE A 38 0.64 -1.07 0.26
N LEU A 39 -0.36 -1.88 0.58
CA LEU A 39 -0.54 -2.46 1.91
C LEU A 39 -0.21 -3.95 1.85
N GLN A 40 0.63 -4.41 2.76
CA GLN A 40 0.88 -5.83 3.00
C GLN A 40 0.79 -6.13 4.49
N GLU A 41 0.35 -7.35 4.83
CA GLU A 41 0.33 -7.81 6.22
C GLU A 41 1.73 -8.22 6.69
N GLY A 42 2.56 -8.76 5.79
CA GLY A 42 3.92 -9.19 6.10
C GLY A 42 4.83 -8.04 6.52
N GLN A 43 6.01 -8.39 7.06
CA GLN A 43 7.01 -7.42 7.49
C GLN A 43 7.34 -6.43 6.38
N TRP A 44 7.51 -5.17 6.76
CA TRP A 44 7.88 -4.09 5.85
C TRP A 44 9.14 -4.45 5.05
N SER A 45 10.19 -4.91 5.74
CA SER A 45 11.40 -5.43 5.12
C SER A 45 11.22 -6.87 4.63
N GLY A 46 11.68 -7.14 3.41
CA GLY A 46 11.72 -8.50 2.85
C GLY A 46 10.38 -9.03 2.33
N GLY A 47 9.29 -8.29 2.50
CA GLY A 47 8.01 -8.57 1.87
C GLY A 47 7.99 -8.26 0.36
N LEU A 48 6.89 -8.61 -0.30
CA LEU A 48 6.72 -8.43 -1.75
C LEU A 48 6.21 -7.05 -2.15
N GLY A 49 5.77 -6.23 -1.19
CA GLY A 49 5.24 -4.90 -1.45
C GLY A 49 6.20 -4.03 -2.24
N HIS A 50 7.49 -4.01 -1.88
CA HIS A 50 8.51 -3.26 -2.63
C HIS A 50 8.77 -3.83 -4.03
N THR A 51 8.70 -5.15 -4.22
CA THR A 51 8.83 -5.78 -5.55
C THR A 51 7.65 -5.42 -6.46
N ILE A 52 6.43 -5.49 -5.94
CA ILE A 52 5.21 -5.08 -6.65
C ILE A 52 5.27 -3.59 -6.98
N GLN A 53 5.68 -2.76 -6.02
CA GLN A 53 5.89 -1.32 -6.22
C GLN A 53 6.85 -1.08 -7.38
N SER A 54 8.04 -1.69 -7.35
CA SER A 54 9.05 -1.53 -8.39
C SER A 54 8.50 -1.88 -9.77
N ARG A 55 7.79 -3.01 -9.89
CA ARG A 55 7.21 -3.44 -11.16
C ARG A 55 6.18 -2.45 -11.70
N ILE A 56 5.37 -1.82 -10.85
CA ILE A 56 4.40 -0.79 -11.27
C ILE A 56 5.14 0.50 -11.66
N LEU A 57 6.14 0.89 -10.87
CA LEU A 57 6.92 2.12 -11.10
C LEU A 57 7.68 2.12 -12.43
N GLU A 58 8.18 0.97 -12.87
CA GLU A 58 8.78 0.82 -14.21
C GLU A 58 7.89 1.35 -15.33
N SER A 59 6.56 1.29 -15.16
CA SER A 59 5.58 1.76 -16.15
C SER A 59 4.97 3.14 -15.83
N CYS A 60 5.01 3.58 -14.57
CA CYS A 60 4.23 4.75 -14.10
C CYS A 60 5.05 5.89 -13.49
N PHE A 61 6.38 5.79 -13.42
CA PHE A 61 7.22 6.75 -12.67
C PHE A 61 6.91 8.22 -12.97
N TYR A 62 6.72 8.57 -14.23
CA TYR A 62 6.46 9.95 -14.65
C TYR A 62 5.02 10.43 -14.42
N ALA A 63 4.10 9.54 -14.06
CA ALA A 63 2.71 9.88 -13.76
C ALA A 63 2.46 10.13 -12.26
N LEU A 64 3.45 9.88 -11.41
CA LEU A 64 3.29 10.04 -9.96
C LEU A 64 3.26 11.51 -9.53
N GLU A 65 2.26 11.86 -8.74
CA GLU A 65 2.07 13.17 -8.08
C GLU A 65 2.63 13.20 -6.65
N SER A 66 2.95 12.04 -6.07
CA SER A 66 3.59 11.91 -4.76
C SER A 66 4.53 10.70 -4.70
N ALA A 67 5.41 10.69 -3.71
CA ALA A 67 6.25 9.53 -3.44
C ALA A 67 5.38 8.29 -3.14
N PRO A 68 5.59 7.16 -3.82
CA PRO A 68 4.82 5.95 -3.59
C PRO A 68 5.24 5.32 -2.26
N CYS A 69 4.29 4.73 -1.53
CA CYS A 69 4.54 4.19 -0.18
C CYS A 69 4.21 2.70 -0.10
N VAL A 70 4.98 1.95 0.72
CA VAL A 70 4.67 0.58 1.12
C VAL A 70 4.46 0.57 2.63
N ILE A 71 3.30 0.06 3.04
CA ILE A 71 2.89 -0.14 4.43
C ILE A 71 2.99 -1.64 4.71
N GLY A 72 3.73 -2.02 5.74
CA GLY A 72 3.89 -3.41 6.17
C GLY A 72 3.98 -3.51 7.68
N ALA A 73 3.96 -4.74 8.20
CA ALA A 73 4.14 -5.00 9.62
C ALA A 73 5.54 -4.60 10.12
N LEU A 74 5.66 -4.44 11.44
CA LEU A 74 6.93 -4.18 12.10
C LEU A 74 7.96 -5.27 11.79
N ASP A 75 9.22 -4.87 11.59
CA ASP A 75 10.36 -5.78 11.31
C ASP A 75 10.80 -6.53 12.58
N THR A 76 9.91 -7.37 13.09
CA THR A 76 10.11 -8.17 14.30
C THR A 76 9.52 -9.57 14.08
N PRO A 77 10.01 -10.60 14.81
CA PRO A 77 9.33 -11.87 14.86
C PRO A 77 7.92 -11.71 15.42
N VAL A 78 6.93 -12.35 14.80
CA VAL A 78 5.53 -12.26 15.23
C VAL A 78 5.38 -12.80 16.67
N PRO A 79 4.93 -11.98 17.63
CA PRO A 79 4.75 -12.42 19.01
C PRO A 79 3.58 -13.41 19.14
N PHE A 80 3.67 -14.34 20.09
CA PHE A 80 2.56 -15.28 20.37
C PHE A 80 1.37 -14.62 21.10
N SER A 81 1.62 -13.54 21.84
CA SER A 81 0.59 -12.83 22.60
C SER A 81 -0.32 -12.07 21.64
N PRO A 82 -1.65 -12.32 21.62
CA PRO A 82 -2.54 -11.67 20.64
C PRO A 82 -2.51 -10.13 20.66
N PRO A 83 -2.42 -9.46 21.83
CA PRO A 83 -2.22 -8.01 21.86
C PRO A 83 -0.92 -7.55 21.19
N LEU A 84 0.16 -8.33 21.30
CA LEU A 84 1.45 -7.99 20.69
C LEU A 84 1.49 -8.34 19.20
N GLU A 85 0.87 -9.44 18.79
CA GLU A 85 0.67 -9.79 17.38
C GLU A 85 -0.09 -8.66 16.65
N ASN A 86 -1.23 -8.23 17.19
CA ASN A 86 -2.00 -7.12 16.62
C ASN A 86 -1.20 -5.81 16.56
N HIS A 87 -0.27 -5.60 17.50
CA HIS A 87 0.60 -4.42 17.49
C HIS A 87 1.64 -4.44 16.36
N THR A 88 1.96 -5.61 15.81
CA THR A 88 2.89 -5.70 14.67
C THR A 88 2.25 -5.34 13.34
N ILE A 89 0.93 -5.51 13.19
CA ILE A 89 0.21 -5.32 11.93
C ILE A 89 -0.19 -3.83 11.78
N PRO A 90 -0.18 -3.25 10.57
CA PRO A 90 -0.60 -1.86 10.35
C PRO A 90 -2.03 -1.59 10.83
N SER A 91 -2.21 -0.53 11.62
CA SER A 91 -3.52 -0.10 12.08
C SER A 91 -4.27 0.72 11.02
N LEU A 92 -5.60 0.76 11.12
CA LEU A 92 -6.43 1.61 10.26
C LEU A 92 -6.03 3.09 10.34
N GLU A 93 -5.74 3.59 11.55
CA GLU A 93 -5.31 4.97 11.78
C GLU A 93 -4.02 5.29 11.02
N HIS A 94 -3.03 4.39 11.09
CA HIS A 94 -1.78 4.55 10.37
C HIS A 94 -1.98 4.57 8.84
N ILE A 95 -2.86 3.72 8.32
CA ILE A 95 -3.19 3.68 6.89
C ILE A 95 -3.85 5.00 6.45
N LEU A 96 -4.80 5.52 7.24
CA LEU A 96 -5.48 6.79 6.93
C LEU A 96 -4.49 7.96 6.90
N ASP A 97 -3.55 8.02 7.83
CA ASP A 97 -2.56 9.10 7.89
C ASP A 97 -1.60 9.09 6.70
N ILE A 98 -1.19 7.90 6.24
CA ILE A 98 -0.36 7.76 5.04
C ILE A 98 -1.15 8.19 3.80
N LEU A 99 -2.42 7.79 3.67
CA LEU A 99 -3.26 8.18 2.53
C LEU A 99 -3.50 9.70 2.48
N ARG A 100 -3.74 10.34 3.63
CA ARG A 100 -3.83 11.81 3.73
C ARG A 100 -2.52 12.48 3.34
N THR A 101 -1.40 11.99 3.87
CA THR A 101 -0.07 12.53 3.54
C THR A 101 0.24 12.39 2.05
N SER A 102 -0.18 11.28 1.43
CA SER A 102 0.00 11.08 0.00
C SER A 102 -0.79 12.07 -0.84
N CYS A 103 -1.87 12.69 -0.34
CA CYS A 103 -2.71 13.63 -1.09
C CYS A 103 -2.35 15.11 -0.90
N ASN A 104 -1.51 15.43 0.09
CA ASN A 104 -1.02 16.80 0.35
C ASN A 104 0.18 17.15 -0.54
#